data_AF-A0A179CYB8-F1
#
_entry.id   AF-A0A179CYB8-F1
#
_cell.length_a   1.000
_cell.length_b   1.000
_cell.length_c   1.000
_cell.angle_alpha   90.00
_cell.angle_beta   90.00
_cell.angle_gamma   90.00
#
_symmetry.space_group_name_H-M   'P 1'
#
loop_
_entity.id
_entity.type
_entity.pdbx_description
1 polymer ?
#
loop_
_entity_poly.entity_id
_entity_poly.type
_entity_poly.pdbx_seq_one_letter_code
_entity_poly.pdbx_strand_id
1 'polypeptide(L)' 'MKKIAKLFTLITASALLASCASPQYTWYKKGVSREEMRSYYRECEYNVGMNKMSQEKENRLMRACMEKAGFRWVAR' A
#
# COMPACT_ATOMS: atom_id res chain seq x y z
N MET A 1 22.69 34.80 -17.42
CA MET A 1 22.95 33.67 -16.50
C MET A 1 22.08 33.66 -15.24
N LYS A 2 21.94 34.76 -14.46
CA LYS A 2 21.10 34.80 -13.23
C LYS A 2 19.62 34.42 -13.43
N LYS A 3 19.01 34.77 -14.57
CA LYS A 3 17.60 34.43 -14.88
C LYS A 3 17.41 32.93 -15.14
N ILE A 4 18.39 32.28 -15.77
CA ILE A 4 18.40 30.85 -16.07
C ILE A 4 18.56 30.04 -14.77
N ALA A 5 19.44 30.49 -13.87
CA ALA A 5 19.62 29.87 -12.56
C ALA A 5 18.33 29.88 -11.73
N LYS A 6 17.60 31.01 -11.70
CA LYS A 6 16.29 31.12 -11.02
C LYS A 6 15.22 30.21 -11.63
N LEU A 7 15.22 30.05 -12.96
CA LEU A 7 14.29 29.17 -13.66
C LEU A 7 14.52 27.70 -13.28
N PHE A 8 15.80 27.29 -13.21
CA PHE A 8 16.18 25.95 -12.77
C PHE A 8 15.75 25.66 -11.33
N THR A 9 15.87 26.62 -10.41
CA THR A 9 15.45 26.44 -9.01
C THR A 9 13.93 26.26 -8.87
N LEU A 10 13.14 26.94 -9.68
CA LEU A 10 11.67 26.82 -9.69
C LEU A 10 11.21 25.47 -10.25
N ILE A 11 11.87 24.98 -11.30
CA ILE A 11 11.55 23.69 -11.92
C ILE A 11 11.86 22.54 -10.96
N THR A 12 13.03 22.56 -10.31
CA THR A 12 13.41 21.51 -9.35
C THR A 12 12.51 21.51 -8.13
N ALA A 13 12.13 22.68 -7.60
CA ALA A 13 11.18 22.77 -6.48
C ALA A 13 9.80 22.18 -6.83
N SER A 14 9.31 22.42 -8.05
CA SER A 14 8.03 21.91 -8.52
C SER A 14 8.04 20.40 -8.74
N ALA A 15 9.17 19.85 -9.22
CA ALA A 15 9.33 18.41 -9.45
C ALA A 15 9.31 17.61 -8.13
N LEU A 16 9.84 18.16 -7.04
CA LEU A 16 9.84 17.50 -5.73
C LEU A 16 8.43 17.32 -5.14
N LEU A 17 7.52 18.27 -5.43
CA LEU A 17 6.13 18.26 -4.94
C LEU A 17 5.24 17.21 -5.62
N ALA A 18 5.59 16.74 -6.83
CA ALA A 18 4.79 15.76 -7.58
C ALA A 18 4.91 14.32 -7.06
N SER A 19 5.85 14.05 -6.14
CA SER A 19 6.14 12.69 -5.66
C SER A 19 5.08 12.10 -4.70
N CYS A 20 4.27 12.94 -4.05
CA CYS A 20 3.26 12.51 -3.08
C CYS A 20 1.99 11.88 -3.69
N ALA A 21 1.81 11.94 -5.01
CA ALA A 21 0.63 11.40 -5.69
C ALA A 21 0.85 9.99 -6.28
N SER A 22 1.89 9.27 -5.84
CA SER A 22 2.14 7.92 -6.33
C SER A 22 1.05 6.95 -5.87
N PRO A 23 0.52 6.09 -6.76
CA PRO A 23 -0.42 5.04 -6.37
C PRO A 23 0.19 4.14 -5.30
N GLN A 24 -0.50 3.97 -4.19
CA GLN A 24 -0.07 3.05 -3.14
C GLN A 24 -0.71 1.69 -3.35
N TYR A 25 0.09 0.64 -3.21
CA TYR A 25 -0.45 -0.71 -3.18
C TYR A 25 -1.23 -0.95 -1.89
N THR A 26 -2.45 -1.44 -2.01
CA THR A 26 -3.31 -1.74 -0.86
C THR A 26 -4.31 -2.85 -1.18
N TRP A 27 -4.90 -3.42 -0.13
CA TRP A 27 -5.99 -4.37 -0.25
C TRP A 27 -7.30 -3.65 -0.57
N TYR A 28 -7.97 -4.09 -1.63
CA TYR A 28 -9.23 -3.52 -2.06
C TYR A 28 -10.32 -4.56 -2.27
N LYS A 29 -11.54 -4.21 -1.83
CA LYS A 29 -12.80 -4.88 -2.13
C LYS A 29 -13.86 -3.81 -2.33
N LYS A 30 -14.67 -3.92 -3.39
CA LYS A 30 -15.74 -2.95 -3.70
C LYS A 30 -16.74 -2.91 -2.56
N GLY A 31 -17.13 -1.70 -2.16
CA GLY A 31 -18.13 -1.49 -1.10
C GLY A 31 -17.62 -1.67 0.33
N VAL A 32 -16.31 -1.88 0.52
CA VAL A 32 -15.71 -2.02 1.84
C VAL A 32 -14.89 -0.77 2.18
N SER A 33 -15.12 -0.21 3.36
CA SER A 33 -14.37 0.93 3.87
C SER A 33 -12.93 0.57 4.22
N ARG A 34 -12.07 1.59 4.39
CA ARG A 34 -10.68 1.38 4.81
C ARG A 34 -10.59 0.76 6.22
N GLU A 35 -11.53 1.09 7.10
CA GLU A 35 -11.57 0.58 8.48
C GLU A 35 -12.00 -0.89 8.52
N GLU A 36 -13.02 -1.25 7.74
CA GLU A 36 -13.42 -2.66 7.58
C GLU A 36 -12.29 -3.47 6.96
N MET A 37 -11.65 -2.98 5.89
CA MET A 37 -10.48 -3.64 5.29
C MET A 37 -9.38 -3.89 6.32
N ARG A 38 -9.09 -2.91 7.17
CA ARG A 38 -8.11 -3.05 8.26
C ARG A 38 -8.53 -4.11 9.27
N SER A 39 -9.82 -4.21 9.58
CA SER A 39 -10.37 -5.23 10.48
C SER A 39 -10.16 -6.64 9.91
N TYR A 40 -10.48 -6.86 8.63
CA TYR A 40 -10.18 -8.12 7.93
C TYR A 40 -8.68 -8.45 7.91
N TYR A 41 -7.84 -7.44 7.68
CA TYR A 41 -6.38 -7.63 7.70
C TYR A 41 -5.88 -8.10 9.08
N ARG A 42 -6.37 -7.48 10.17
CA ARG A 42 -6.01 -7.87 11.53
C ARG A 42 -6.52 -9.25 11.90
N GLU A 43 -7.71 -9.63 11.43
CA GLU A 43 -8.22 -10.98 11.59
C GLU A 43 -7.32 -12.00 10.89
N CYS A 44 -6.90 -11.74 9.65
CA CYS A 44 -5.95 -12.58 8.94
C CYS A 44 -4.60 -12.69 9.66
N GLU A 45 -4.06 -11.57 10.14
CA GLU A 45 -2.81 -11.51 10.90
C GLU A 45 -2.88 -12.37 12.17
N TYR A 46 -3.98 -12.27 12.92
CA TYR A 46 -4.20 -13.09 14.10
C TYR A 46 -4.23 -14.58 13.75
N ASN A 47 -5.04 -14.98 12.76
CA ASN A 47 -5.20 -16.36 12.37
C ASN A 47 -3.90 -17.00 11.82
N VAL A 48 -3.12 -16.22 11.06
CA VAL A 48 -1.86 -16.68 10.47
C VAL A 48 -0.74 -16.71 11.53
N GLY A 49 -0.60 -15.63 12.30
CA GLY A 49 0.47 -15.47 13.29
C GLY A 49 0.41 -16.44 14.48
N MET A 50 -0.74 -17.06 14.73
CA MET A 50 -0.87 -18.10 15.74
C MET A 50 -0.07 -19.38 15.43
N ASN A 51 0.36 -19.57 14.19
CA ASN A 51 1.06 -20.78 13.77
C ASN A 51 2.56 -20.49 13.64
N LYS A 52 3.40 -21.19 14.42
CA LYS A 52 4.88 -21.09 14.30
C LYS A 52 5.32 -21.56 12.91
N MET A 53 5.65 -20.63 12.02
CA MET A 53 6.07 -20.92 10.65
C MET A 53 7.14 -19.96 10.13
N SER A 54 7.71 -20.26 8.96
CA SER A 54 8.63 -19.35 8.29
C SER A 54 7.90 -18.12 7.76
N GLN A 55 8.60 -16.98 7.69
CA GLN A 55 8.06 -15.71 7.21
C GLN A 55 7.53 -15.78 5.77
N GLU A 56 8.16 -16.57 4.90
CA GLU A 56 7.65 -16.78 3.53
C GLU A 56 6.28 -17.47 3.54
N LYS A 57 6.12 -18.49 4.38
CA LYS A 57 4.84 -19.21 4.53
C LYS A 57 3.80 -18.29 5.16
N GLU A 58 4.19 -17.46 6.12
CA GLU A 58 3.34 -16.45 6.75
C GLU A 58 2.80 -15.45 5.71
N ASN A 59 3.68 -14.87 4.90
CA ASN A 59 3.31 -13.94 3.83
C ASN A 59 2.36 -14.57 2.80
N ARG A 60 2.61 -15.82 2.42
CA ARG A 60 1.74 -16.56 1.50
C ARG A 60 0.35 -16.78 2.10
N LEU A 61 0.27 -17.13 3.38
CA LEU A 61 -1.01 -17.34 4.06
C LEU A 61 -1.76 -16.03 4.32
N MET A 62 -1.05 -14.94 4.62
CA MET A 62 -1.65 -13.61 4.71
C MET A 62 -2.32 -13.21 3.40
N ARG A 63 -1.63 -13.40 2.27
CA ARG A 63 -2.18 -13.18 0.94
C ARG A 63 -3.41 -14.06 0.69
N ALA A 64 -3.30 -15.36 0.94
CA ALA A 64 -4.39 -16.31 0.73
C ALA A 64 -5.62 -15.96 1.59
N CYS A 65 -5.42 -15.52 2.83
CA CYS A 65 -6.50 -15.12 3.73
C CYS A 65 -7.25 -13.89 3.19
N MET A 66 -6.52 -12.83 2.80
CA MET A 66 -7.13 -11.63 2.23
C MET A 66 -7.84 -11.93 0.91
N GLU A 67 -7.25 -12.76 0.05
CA GLU A 67 -7.86 -13.18 -1.22
C GLU A 67 -9.14 -14.00 -1.00
N LYS A 68 -9.16 -14.89 0.02
CA LYS A 68 -10.34 -15.65 0.44
C LYS A 68 -11.45 -14.73 0.95
N ALA A 69 -11.11 -13.66 1.68
CA ALA A 69 -12.07 -12.63 2.10
C ALA A 69 -12.58 -11.74 0.94
N GLY A 70 -12.06 -11.95 -0.28
CA GLY A 70 -12.48 -11.27 -1.50
C GLY A 70 -11.71 -9.98 -1.79
N PHE A 71 -10.61 -9.72 -1.09
CA PHE A 71 -9.74 -8.58 -1.38
C PHE A 71 -8.79 -8.91 -2.54
N ARG A 72 -8.33 -7.85 -3.23
CA ARG A 72 -7.30 -7.90 -4.26
C ARG A 72 -6.22 -6.87 -3.97
N TRP A 73 -4.97 -7.24 -4.24
CA TRP A 73 -3.82 -6.34 -4.11
C TRP A 73 -3.74 -5.45 -5.35
N VAL A 74 -4.01 -4.15 -5.19
CA VAL A 74 -4.09 -3.20 -6.31
C VAL A 74 -3.33 -1.92 -5.97
N ALA A 75 -2.76 -1.28 -6.98
CA ALA A 75 -2.25 0.08 -6.88
C ALA A 75 -3.44 1.05 -6.96
N ARG A 76 -3.63 1.90 -5.95
CA ARG A 76 -4.70 2.90 -5.91
C ARG A 76 -4.19 4.26 -5.46
#